data_AF-A0A1Y3AZ43-F1
#
_entry.id   AF-A0A1Y3AZ43-F1
#
_cell.length_a   1.000
_cell.length_b   1.000
_cell.length_c   1.000
_cell.angle_alpha   90.00
_cell.angle_beta   90.00
_cell.angle_gamma   90.00
#
_symmetry.space_group_name_H-M   'P 1'
#
loop_
_entity.id
_entity.type
_entity.pdbx_description
1 polymer ?
#
loop_
_entity_poly.entity_id
_entity_poly.type
_entity_poly.pdbx_seq_one_letter_code
_entity_poly.pdbx_strand_id
1 'polypeptide(L)'
;IEERVVNELLYLSEKQNTDIALAVLRLLEPSQIHNADQLTEFCLYYITTHYNDICHNHTKSLRSLHPENQAYLNRNRWPPIWYLKEFDYFERCVREREWQQNPKCYKRRRINAGCFCFSPSKPSKSNQNQLNKATNSAAATYSGLTYKIIGIL
;
A
#
# COMPACT_ATOMS: atom_id res chain seq x y z
N ILE A 1 -24.94 -11.64 -21.25
CA ILE A 1 -24.94 -10.19 -20.94
C ILE A 1 -23.79 -9.86 -20.01
N GLU A 2 -23.61 -10.61 -18.93
CA GLU A 2 -22.47 -10.51 -18.00
C GLU A 2 -21.11 -10.53 -18.70
N GLU A 3 -20.89 -11.52 -19.57
CA GLU A 3 -19.64 -11.65 -20.36
C GLU A 3 -19.29 -10.36 -21.14
N ARG A 4 -20.29 -9.67 -21.71
CA ARG A 4 -20.07 -8.42 -22.44
C ARG A 4 -19.58 -7.30 -21.51
N VAL A 5 -20.12 -7.24 -20.29
CA VAL A 5 -19.69 -6.25 -19.28
C VAL A 5 -18.27 -6.55 -18.82
N VAL A 6 -17.96 -7.82 -18.58
CA VAL A 6 -16.60 -8.25 -18.18
C VAL A 6 -15.59 -7.92 -19.27
N ASN A 7 -15.88 -8.24 -20.54
CA ASN A 7 -15.01 -7.95 -21.67
C ASN A 7 -14.76 -6.44 -21.84
N GLU A 8 -15.79 -5.62 -21.61
CA GLU A 8 -15.64 -4.16 -21.65
C GLU A 8 -14.72 -3.66 -20.53
N LEU A 9 -14.91 -4.16 -19.29
CA LEU A 9 -14.05 -3.80 -18.17
C LEU A 9 -12.60 -4.23 -18.40
N LEU A 10 -12.38 -5.43 -18.93
CA LEU A 10 -11.04 -5.91 -19.30
C LEU A 10 -10.41 -5.06 -20.39
N TYR A 11 -11.15 -4.72 -21.44
CA TYR A 11 -10.68 -3.84 -22.49
C TYR A 11 -10.25 -2.47 -21.95
N LEU A 12 -11.05 -1.87 -21.06
CA LEU A 12 -10.75 -0.60 -20.41
C LEU A 12 -9.51 -0.68 -19.50
N SER A 13 -9.36 -1.78 -18.77
CA SER A 13 -8.21 -2.01 -17.88
C SER A 13 -6.92 -2.22 -18.68
N GLU A 14 -6.93 -3.11 -19.67
CA GLU A 14 -5.70 -3.54 -20.37
C GLU A 14 -5.30 -2.64 -21.52
N LYS A 15 -6.27 -2.17 -22.33
CA LYS A 15 -5.96 -1.39 -23.54
C LYS A 15 -5.83 0.09 -23.26
N GLN A 16 -6.63 0.59 -22.32
CA GLN A 16 -6.68 2.02 -22.02
C GLN A 16 -5.99 2.38 -20.69
N ASN A 17 -5.51 1.39 -19.92
CA ASN A 17 -4.92 1.58 -18.60
C ASN A 17 -5.80 2.45 -17.67
N THR A 18 -7.12 2.30 -17.79
CA THR A 18 -8.06 3.07 -16.97
C THR A 18 -8.26 2.40 -15.62
N ASP A 19 -8.39 3.21 -14.57
CA ASP A 19 -8.74 2.70 -13.23
C ASP A 19 -10.21 2.27 -13.21
N ILE A 20 -10.43 0.96 -13.36
CA ILE A 20 -11.76 0.34 -13.28
C ILE A 20 -12.15 -0.02 -11.85
N ALA A 21 -11.28 0.16 -10.85
CA ALA A 21 -11.52 -0.32 -9.49
C ALA A 21 -12.80 0.24 -8.87
N LEU A 22 -13.06 1.53 -9.08
CA LEU A 22 -14.28 2.16 -8.57
C LEU A 22 -15.55 1.62 -9.24
N ALA A 23 -15.48 1.32 -10.54
CA ALA A 23 -16.60 0.73 -11.27
C ALA A 23 -16.89 -0.69 -10.76
N VAL A 24 -15.85 -1.51 -10.59
CA VAL A 24 -15.96 -2.86 -10.06
C VAL A 24 -16.54 -2.87 -8.65
N LEU A 25 -16.07 -1.98 -7.76
CA LEU A 25 -16.61 -1.84 -6.40
C LEU A 25 -18.10 -1.49 -6.40
N ARG A 26 -18.54 -0.61 -7.31
CA ARG A 26 -19.94 -0.19 -7.43
C ARG A 26 -20.83 -1.26 -8.07
N LEU A 27 -20.27 -2.12 -8.91
CA LEU A 27 -21.01 -3.19 -9.59
C LEU A 27 -21.22 -4.42 -8.70
N LEU A 28 -20.40 -4.60 -7.66
CA LEU A 28 -20.44 -5.80 -6.83
C LEU A 28 -21.82 -6.04 -6.18
N GLU A 29 -22.35 -5.09 -5.42
CA GLU A 29 -23.64 -5.28 -4.74
C GLU A 29 -24.83 -5.40 -5.71
N PRO A 30 -24.95 -4.58 -6.76
CA PRO A 30 -25.98 -4.79 -7.78
C PRO A 30 -25.88 -6.15 -8.47
N SER A 31 -24.67 -6.63 -8.78
CA SER A 31 -24.49 -7.94 -9.41
C SER A 31 -25.00 -9.07 -8.54
N GLN A 32 -24.80 -8.99 -7.22
CA GLN A 32 -25.30 -9.97 -6.25
C GLN A 32 -26.83 -9.95 -6.15
N ILE A 33 -27.44 -8.77 -6.10
CA ILE A 33 -28.91 -8.62 -5.99
C ILE A 33 -29.63 -9.15 -7.23
N HIS A 34 -29.00 -9.04 -8.41
CA HIS A 34 -29.54 -9.50 -9.67
C HIS A 34 -29.13 -10.93 -10.04
N ASN A 35 -28.48 -11.66 -9.13
CA ASN A 35 -27.98 -13.03 -9.34
C ASN A 35 -27.11 -13.16 -10.60
N ALA A 36 -26.28 -12.15 -10.87
CA ALA A 36 -25.31 -12.14 -11.96
C ALA A 36 -23.99 -12.76 -11.49
N ASP A 37 -24.00 -14.08 -11.30
CA ASP A 37 -22.94 -14.81 -10.58
C ASP A 37 -21.56 -14.67 -11.25
N GLN A 38 -21.49 -14.68 -12.59
CA GLN A 38 -20.21 -14.56 -13.30
C GLN A 38 -19.63 -13.15 -13.12
N LEU A 39 -20.49 -12.13 -13.17
CA LEU A 39 -20.07 -10.75 -12.93
C LEU A 39 -19.66 -10.54 -11.47
N THR A 40 -20.41 -11.10 -10.51
CA THR A 40 -20.04 -11.05 -9.09
C THR A 40 -18.70 -11.72 -8.83
N GLU A 41 -18.48 -12.91 -9.37
CA GLU A 41 -17.23 -13.64 -9.26
C GLU A 41 -16.06 -12.83 -9.83
N PHE A 42 -16.24 -12.24 -11.02
CA PHE A 42 -15.26 -11.35 -11.63
C PHE A 42 -14.95 -10.14 -10.74
N CYS A 43 -15.98 -9.48 -10.20
CA CYS A 43 -15.79 -8.32 -9.33
C CYS A 43 -15.01 -8.69 -8.06
N LEU A 44 -15.37 -9.79 -7.40
CA LEU A 44 -14.67 -10.28 -6.22
C LEU A 44 -13.22 -10.61 -6.55
N TYR A 45 -12.98 -11.36 -7.63
CA TYR A 45 -11.64 -11.72 -8.09
C TYR A 45 -10.76 -10.49 -8.33
N TYR A 46 -11.27 -9.51 -9.09
CA TYR A 46 -10.54 -8.28 -9.40
C TYR A 46 -10.16 -7.53 -8.13
N ILE A 47 -11.10 -7.36 -7.19
CA ILE A 47 -10.87 -6.65 -5.93
C ILE A 47 -9.86 -7.42 -5.06
N THR A 48 -9.93 -8.75 -4.99
CA THR A 48 -8.98 -9.55 -4.19
C THR A 48 -7.56 -9.46 -4.71
N THR A 49 -7.37 -9.44 -6.03
CA THR A 49 -6.05 -9.41 -6.67
C THR A 49 -5.41 -8.02 -6.58
N HIS A 50 -6.23 -6.97 -6.64
CA HIS A 50 -5.79 -5.56 -6.62
C HIS A 50 -6.04 -4.91 -5.25
N TYR A 51 -6.14 -5.73 -4.20
CA TYR A 51 -6.64 -5.29 -2.90
C TYR A 51 -5.82 -4.15 -2.28
N ASN A 52 -4.49 -4.20 -2.38
CA ASN A 52 -3.61 -3.17 -1.82
C ASN A 52 -3.83 -1.80 -2.48
N ASP A 53 -3.92 -1.78 -3.82
CA ASP A 53 -4.10 -0.55 -4.59
C ASP A 53 -5.48 0.06 -4.31
N ILE A 54 -6.50 -0.79 -4.26
CA ILE A 54 -7.87 -0.38 -3.92
C ILE A 54 -7.94 0.13 -2.48
N CYS A 55 -7.24 -0.52 -1.54
CA CYS A 55 -7.20 -0.08 -0.16
C CYS A 55 -6.52 1.30 -0.02
N HIS A 56 -5.54 1.62 -0.86
CA HIS A 56 -4.87 2.92 -0.85
C HIS A 56 -5.72 4.02 -1.52
N ASN A 57 -6.32 3.73 -2.67
CA ASN A 57 -6.98 4.75 -3.50
C ASN A 57 -8.48 4.89 -3.21
N HIS A 58 -9.15 3.80 -2.85
CA HIS A 58 -10.61 3.69 -2.73
C HIS A 58 -11.05 3.15 -1.36
N THR A 59 -10.31 3.48 -0.29
CA THR A 59 -10.55 2.95 1.08
C THR A 59 -11.98 3.17 1.56
N LYS A 60 -12.59 4.32 1.23
CA LYS A 60 -13.96 4.66 1.67
C LYS A 60 -14.99 3.73 1.03
N SER A 61 -14.89 3.53 -0.29
CA SER A 61 -15.77 2.64 -1.05
C SER A 61 -15.61 1.19 -0.62
N LEU A 62 -14.39 0.76 -0.32
CA LEU A 62 -14.11 -0.59 0.16
C LEU A 62 -14.75 -0.84 1.55
N ARG A 63 -14.71 0.15 2.45
CA ARG A 63 -15.31 0.06 3.79
C ARG A 63 -16.82 0.19 3.80
N SER A 64 -17.43 0.74 2.75
CA SER A 64 -18.89 0.86 2.64
C SER A 64 -19.57 -0.41 2.12
N LEU A 65 -18.82 -1.39 1.61
CA LEU A 65 -19.36 -2.66 1.14
C LEU A 65 -20.08 -3.43 2.26
N HIS A 66 -21.01 -4.31 1.91
CA HIS A 66 -21.65 -5.23 2.86
C HIS A 66 -20.62 -6.00 3.73
N PRO A 67 -20.87 -6.20 5.05
CA PRO A 67 -19.91 -6.85 5.96
C PRO A 67 -19.46 -8.25 5.51
N GLU A 68 -20.34 -9.00 4.84
CA GLU A 68 -20.00 -10.31 4.28
C GLU A 68 -18.95 -10.21 3.16
N ASN A 69 -19.11 -9.22 2.26
CA ASN A 69 -18.15 -8.95 1.20
C ASN A 69 -16.81 -8.50 1.80
N GLN A 70 -16.83 -7.66 2.84
CA GLN A 70 -15.61 -7.28 3.56
C GLN A 70 -14.90 -8.48 4.18
N ALA A 71 -15.65 -9.39 4.81
CA ALA A 71 -15.09 -10.60 5.41
C ALA A 71 -14.49 -11.53 4.34
N TYR A 72 -15.15 -11.68 3.19
CA TYR A 72 -14.64 -12.45 2.06
C TYR A 72 -13.33 -11.85 1.54
N LEU A 73 -13.29 -10.55 1.26
CA LEU A 73 -12.10 -9.86 0.73
C LEU A 73 -10.93 -9.94 1.70
N ASN A 74 -11.15 -9.75 3.00
CA ASN A 74 -10.09 -9.86 4.00
C ASN A 74 -9.47 -11.26 4.07
N ARG A 75 -10.26 -12.31 3.83
CA ARG A 75 -9.80 -13.71 3.82
C ARG A 75 -9.04 -14.06 2.54
N ASN A 76 -9.53 -13.57 1.39
CA ASN A 76 -9.05 -13.96 0.07
C ASN A 76 -8.09 -12.94 -0.57
N ARG A 77 -7.65 -11.91 0.17
CA ARG A 77 -6.77 -10.87 -0.38
C ARG A 77 -5.44 -11.44 -0.87
N TRP A 78 -4.99 -10.89 -2.00
CA TRP A 78 -3.65 -11.11 -2.53
C TRP A 78 -2.80 -9.83 -2.36
N PRO A 79 -1.52 -9.93 -1.99
CA PRO A 79 -0.85 -11.12 -1.46
C PRO A 79 -1.38 -11.53 -0.07
N PRO A 80 -1.35 -12.83 0.30
CA PRO A 80 -1.74 -13.30 1.62
C PRO A 80 -0.93 -12.67 2.75
N ILE A 81 -1.53 -12.55 3.93
CA ILE A 81 -0.90 -11.87 5.08
C ILE A 81 0.41 -12.54 5.50
N TRP A 82 0.46 -13.87 5.47
CA TRP A 82 1.65 -14.64 5.86
C TRP A 82 2.81 -14.37 4.91
N TYR A 83 2.54 -14.26 3.61
CA TYR A 83 3.56 -13.96 2.60
C TYR A 83 4.15 -12.58 2.82
N LEU A 84 3.30 -11.58 3.10
CA LEU A 84 3.78 -10.23 3.41
C LEU A 84 4.69 -10.23 4.64
N LYS A 85 4.36 -10.99 5.69
CA LYS A 85 5.21 -11.14 6.88
C LYS A 85 6.54 -11.80 6.56
N GLU A 86 6.55 -12.87 5.77
CA GLU A 86 7.78 -13.55 5.36
C GLU A 86 8.63 -12.67 4.45
N PHE A 87 8.00 -11.92 3.55
CA PHE A 87 8.67 -10.96 2.68
C PHE A 87 9.33 -9.85 3.50
N ASP A 88 8.61 -9.26 4.47
CA ASP A 88 9.17 -8.27 5.40
C ASP A 88 10.36 -8.85 6.19
N TYR A 89 10.28 -10.13 6.59
CA TYR A 89 11.39 -10.81 7.26
C TYR A 89 12.60 -10.98 6.32
N PHE A 90 12.37 -11.44 5.09
CA PHE A 90 13.42 -11.59 4.09
C PHE A 90 14.13 -10.27 3.80
N GLU A 91 13.38 -9.18 3.55
CA GLU A 91 13.95 -7.85 3.31
C GLU A 91 14.80 -7.36 4.49
N ARG A 92 14.38 -7.66 5.72
CA ARG A 92 15.18 -7.35 6.92
C ARG A 92 16.49 -8.13 6.95
N CYS A 93 16.45 -9.43 6.65
CA CYS A 93 17.66 -10.25 6.59
C CYS A 93 18.62 -9.80 5.47
N VAL A 94 18.08 -9.40 4.32
CA VAL A 94 18.89 -8.82 3.22
C VAL A 94 19.58 -7.55 3.69
N ARG A 95 18.84 -6.62 4.30
CA ARG A 95 19.38 -5.37 4.83
C ARG A 95 20.44 -5.60 5.91
N GLU A 96 20.23 -6.58 6.78
CA GLU A 96 21.20 -6.95 7.82
C GLU A 96 22.48 -7.54 7.22
N ARG A 97 22.36 -8.38 6.18
CA ARG A 97 23.52 -8.91 5.43
C ARG A 97 24.31 -7.79 4.76
N GLU A 98 23.62 -6.84 4.13
CA GLU A 98 24.26 -5.65 3.54
C GLU A 98 24.99 -4.82 4.60
N TRP A 99 24.41 -4.66 5.79
CA TRP A 99 25.06 -3.98 6.93
C TRP A 99 26.32 -4.69 7.40
N GLN A 100 26.32 -6.03 7.47
CA GLN A 100 27.49 -6.81 7.86
C GLN A 100 28.61 -6.75 6.80
N GLN A 101 28.25 -6.69 5.51
CA GLN A 101 29.21 -6.64 4.41
C GLN A 101 29.79 -5.23 4.17
N ASN A 102 29.03 -4.18 4.49
CA ASN A 102 29.47 -2.79 4.39
C ASN A 102 29.38 -2.04 5.74
N PRO A 103 30.23 -2.39 6.74
CA PRO A 103 30.24 -1.75 8.05
C PRO A 103 30.70 -0.26 8.02
N LYS A 104 31.06 0.27 6.84
CA LYS A 104 31.71 1.58 6.68
C LYS A 104 30.78 2.79 6.76
N CYS A 105 29.45 2.65 6.84
CA CYS A 105 28.54 3.81 6.91
C CYS A 105 28.28 4.37 8.33
N TYR A 106 28.91 3.81 9.38
CA TYR A 106 28.83 4.40 10.73
C TYR A 106 30.18 4.59 11.40
N LYS A 107 31.16 5.20 10.70
CA LYS A 107 31.91 6.24 11.42
C LYS A 107 30.94 7.40 11.62
N ARG A 108 30.09 7.31 12.66
CA ARG A 108 29.49 8.47 13.28
C ARG A 108 30.70 9.35 13.59
N ARG A 109 30.99 10.36 12.75
CA ARG A 109 31.94 11.40 13.10
C ARG A 109 31.38 11.94 14.41
N ARG A 110 31.96 11.56 15.54
CA ARG A 110 31.66 12.18 16.84
C ARG A 110 32.19 13.60 16.72
N ILE A 111 31.44 14.47 16.06
CA ILE A 111 31.57 15.90 16.24
C ILE A 111 30.60 16.17 17.40
N ASN A 112 31.16 16.19 18.62
CA ASN A 112 30.49 16.48 19.88
C ASN A 112 29.38 15.49 20.29
N ALA A 113 29.79 14.41 20.96
CA ALA A 113 28.91 13.67 21.85
C ALA A 113 28.54 14.58 23.06
N GLY A 114 27.51 15.41 22.90
CA GLY A 114 26.86 16.09 24.02
C GLY A 114 26.10 15.05 24.86
N CYS A 115 26.45 14.94 26.14
CA CYS A 115 25.68 14.12 27.08
C CYS A 115 24.23 14.61 27.15
N PHE A 116 23.29 13.67 27.28
CA PHE A 116 21.88 13.93 27.60
C PHE A 116 21.73 14.32 29.08
N CYS A 117 22.50 15.30 29.54
CA CYS A 117 22.41 15.80 30.89
C CYS A 117 21.17 16.70 31.02
N PHE A 118 20.11 16.17 31.64
CA PHE A 118 18.94 16.93 32.09
C PHE A 118 19.37 17.97 33.14
N SER A 119 19.74 19.17 32.68
CA SER A 119 19.93 20.32 33.56
C SER A 119 18.70 21.23 33.46
N PRO A 120 17.98 21.52 34.56
CA PRO A 120 16.86 22.44 34.56
C PRO A 120 17.42 23.87 34.59
N SER A 121 17.52 24.50 33.43
CA SER A 121 17.99 25.89 33.30
C SER A 121 16.82 26.83 32.99
N LYS A 122 16.69 27.87 33.81
CA LYS A 122 15.60 28.86 33.95
C LYS A 122 15.12 29.54 32.65
N PRO A 123 13.89 30.11 32.61
CA PRO A 123 13.34 30.72 31.40
C PRO A 123 13.92 32.13 31.19
N SER A 124 14.49 32.38 30.01
CA SER A 124 14.82 33.72 29.53
C SER A 124 14.03 34.00 28.25
N LYS A 125 13.26 35.08 28.25
CA LYS A 125 12.48 35.59 27.11
C LYS A 125 13.41 36.32 26.13
N SER A 126 13.31 36.02 24.82
CA SER A 126 13.36 37.05 23.76
C SER A 126 13.11 36.47 22.35
N ASN A 127 12.46 37.30 21.54
CA ASN A 127 11.86 37.13 20.22
C ASN A 127 12.71 36.62 19.03
N GLN A 128 11.99 35.94 18.12
CA GLN A 128 11.99 36.00 16.64
C GLN A 128 13.33 35.88 15.87
N ASN A 129 13.50 34.82 15.09
CA ASN A 129 13.35 34.89 13.63
C ASN A 129 13.52 33.53 12.93
N GLN A 130 12.87 33.46 11.76
CA GLN A 130 12.64 32.33 10.87
C GLN A 130 13.93 31.64 10.38
N LEU A 131 13.93 30.31 10.28
CA LEU A 131 14.70 29.59 9.27
C LEU A 131 14.11 28.18 9.00
N ASN A 132 13.43 28.08 7.86
CA ASN A 132 13.26 26.94 6.97
C ASN A 132 13.47 25.53 7.54
N LYS A 133 12.37 24.82 7.82
CA LYS A 133 12.38 23.37 8.07
C LYS A 133 11.99 22.62 6.80
N ALA A 134 13.00 22.11 6.11
CA ALA A 134 12.83 21.08 5.10
C ALA A 134 12.12 19.87 5.72
N THR A 135 10.92 19.58 5.23
CA THR A 135 10.20 18.35 5.48
C THR A 135 10.88 17.23 4.72
N ASN A 136 11.82 16.53 5.35
CA ASN A 136 12.23 15.20 4.89
C ASN A 136 11.15 14.20 5.32
N SER A 137 10.03 14.18 4.60
CA SER A 137 9.22 12.98 4.48
C SER A 137 9.97 12.05 3.55
N ALA A 138 10.68 11.07 4.10
CA ALA A 138 11.10 9.90 3.34
C ALA A 138 9.83 9.13 2.95
N ALA A 139 9.17 9.60 1.89
CA ALA A 139 8.26 8.78 1.12
C ALA A 139 9.13 7.68 0.51
N ALA A 140 9.05 6.48 1.08
CA ALA A 140 9.53 5.29 0.41
C ALA A 140 8.67 5.15 -0.85
N THR A 141 9.21 5.60 -1.98
CA THR A 141 8.58 5.49 -3.29
C THR A 141 8.55 4.01 -3.66
N TYR A 142 7.40 3.38 -3.47
CA TYR A 142 7.07 2.02 -3.93
C TYR A 142 6.87 1.99 -5.46
N SER A 143 7.85 2.45 -6.23
CA SER A 143 7.76 2.51 -7.69
C SER A 143 8.72 1.55 -8.40
N GLY A 144 9.41 0.66 -7.68
CA GLY A 144 10.47 -0.17 -8.27
C GLY A 144 10.13 -1.64 -8.54
N LEU A 145 9.18 -2.23 -7.82
CA LEU A 145 9.03 -3.70 -7.77
C LEU A 145 7.60 -4.20 -8.04
N THR A 146 6.59 -3.34 -8.02
CA THR A 146 5.20 -3.71 -8.33
C THR A 146 5.04 -4.16 -9.78
N TYR A 147 5.78 -3.56 -10.72
CA TYR A 147 5.71 -3.89 -12.15
C TYR A 147 6.32 -5.24 -12.52
N LYS A 148 7.15 -5.86 -11.67
CA LYS A 148 7.78 -7.16 -11.99
C LYS A 148 6.95 -8.36 -11.57
N ILE A 149 6.01 -8.19 -10.65
CA ILE A 149 5.14 -9.30 -10.21
C ILE A 149 3.93 -9.46 -11.15
N ILE A 150 3.52 -8.39 -11.85
CA ILE A 150 2.42 -8.42 -12.83
C ILE A 150 2.84 -9.12 -14.14
N GLY A 151 4.14 -9.34 -14.39
CA GLY A 151 4.64 -9.97 -15.62
C GLY A 151 4.89 -11.49 -15.56
N ILE A 152 4.37 -12.20 -14.55
CA ILE A 152 4.54 -13.67 -14.39
C ILE A 152 3.19 -14.43 -14.43
N LEU A 153 2.08 -13.75 -14.71
CA LEU A 153 0.80 -14.36 -15.08
C LEU A 153 0.39 -13.87 -16.47
#